data_AF-A0A3B9I1C0-F1
#
_entry.id   AF-A0A3B9I1C0-F1
#
_cell.length_a   1.000
_cell.length_b   1.000
_cell.length_c   1.000
_cell.angle_alpha   90.00
_cell.angle_beta   90.00
_cell.angle_gamma   90.00
#
_symmetry.space_group_name_H-M   'P 1'
#
loop_
_entity.id
_entity.type
_entity.pdbx_description
1 polymer ?
#
loop_
_entity_poly.entity_id
_entity_poly.type
_entity_poly.pdbx_seq_one_letter_code
_entity_poly.pdbx_strand_id
1 'polypeptide(L)'
;MALERLFRDLSERGKSMSGKNVGLFIMTMFICLILGACSNQSNTEDLSSDDFFTIGEADDQTGNTEKFDKILQLIHDWVEDGEIVGAQLLVIENRNILIHESYGWMDREMDMPMENDTIFRIRSMTKPITGTAALMLVEQGSLSLSDPVSKYLSSFDNDKSRMITIGHLITHTGGFSQPGCPKDFEDYGSLREAVDDIGIVGPEVEPGTMYIYSDAGVAVLGAVIAEITGMPVEEFIQKNIFEPLAMTDTFCTLESQPDKQSRIGATYLRMGDQYIKYWDNSKSPLVPYFRASGGVYATAMDYAKFLYMWLNDGKLDSKQFFSEHLVSQALQPNGFSNHYGYLWEVENAFGHGGSDGTIGFAIPNENIIVLYFTQSRSTHTTEVVKSMVLEEFGLSTAVRHAIVNVDPSIYQDYVGKYQHPQIILEITSDGEHLYLKTPDTSNQLFYPASEDFFFHEILDIQLTFIKDDHGKTTGMIIHQNGEDTEAVKIQQ
;
A
#
# COMPACT_ATOMS: atom_id res chain seq x y z
N MET A 1 11.02 -14.27 49.15
CA MET A 1 11.30 -15.45 50.01
C MET A 1 12.62 -16.18 49.70
N ALA A 2 13.02 -16.41 48.44
CA ALA A 2 14.34 -17.03 48.13
C ALA A 2 15.53 -16.06 48.38
N LEU A 3 15.35 -14.77 48.09
CA LEU A 3 16.39 -13.74 48.29
C LEU A 3 16.68 -13.47 49.79
N GLU A 4 15.65 -13.44 50.63
CA GLU A 4 15.82 -13.21 52.07
C GLU A 4 16.52 -14.38 52.79
N ARG A 5 16.34 -15.62 52.31
CA ARG A 5 17.12 -16.77 52.79
C ARG A 5 18.60 -16.67 52.41
N LEU A 6 18.90 -16.18 51.20
CA LEU A 6 20.26 -15.99 50.73
C LEU A 6 21.02 -14.93 51.57
N PHE A 7 20.34 -13.83 51.93
CA PHE A 7 20.92 -12.79 52.78
C PHE A 7 21.16 -13.25 54.23
N ARG A 8 20.28 -14.11 54.77
CA ARG A 8 20.43 -14.63 56.13
C ARG A 8 21.58 -15.64 56.25
N ASP A 9 21.75 -16.51 55.26
CA ASP A 9 22.85 -17.48 55.20
C ASP A 9 24.23 -16.83 55.01
N LEU A 10 24.30 -15.72 54.26
CA LEU A 10 25.54 -14.96 54.07
C LEU A 10 25.93 -14.18 55.34
N SER A 11 24.95 -13.67 56.08
CA SER A 11 25.15 -12.99 57.37
C SER A 11 25.67 -13.94 58.47
N GLU A 12 25.24 -15.20 58.48
CA GLU A 12 25.73 -16.17 59.48
C GLU A 12 27.12 -16.74 59.15
N ARG A 13 27.46 -16.88 57.86
CA ARG A 13 28.81 -17.34 57.44
C ARG A 13 29.92 -16.30 57.61
N GLY A 14 29.57 -15.02 57.79
CA GLY A 14 30.54 -13.93 58.02
C GLY A 14 31.15 -13.89 59.43
N LYS A 15 30.66 -14.69 60.38
CA LYS A 15 31.08 -14.61 61.80
C LYS A 15 32.30 -15.47 62.19
N SER A 16 32.95 -16.19 61.26
CA SER A 16 34.04 -17.11 61.61
C SER A 16 35.41 -16.89 60.93
N MET A 17 35.65 -15.77 60.24
CA MET A 17 36.96 -15.53 59.61
C MET A 17 37.74 -14.38 60.25
N SER A 18 38.96 -14.68 60.69
CA SER A 18 39.88 -13.76 61.37
C SER A 18 40.69 -12.91 60.38
N GLY A 19 41.19 -11.79 60.91
CA GLY A 19 41.78 -10.69 60.18
C GLY A 19 43.03 -11.04 59.37
N LYS A 20 42.87 -11.08 58.05
CA LYS A 20 43.79 -10.56 57.02
C LYS A 20 43.20 -10.69 55.60
N ASN A 21 42.10 -11.43 55.43
CA ASN A 21 41.41 -11.57 54.14
C ASN A 21 40.16 -10.69 53.95
N VAL A 22 39.85 -9.82 54.91
CA VAL A 22 38.72 -8.88 54.81
C VAL A 22 39.04 -7.71 53.86
N GLY A 23 40.32 -7.32 53.74
CA GLY A 23 40.73 -6.23 52.85
C GLY A 23 40.66 -6.57 51.35
N LEU A 24 40.94 -7.82 50.98
CA LEU A 24 40.93 -8.24 49.57
C LEU A 24 39.51 -8.56 49.07
N PHE A 25 38.58 -8.96 49.94
CA PHE A 25 37.19 -9.22 49.56
C PHE A 25 36.34 -7.94 49.45
N ILE A 26 36.63 -6.92 50.26
CA ILE A 26 35.95 -5.61 50.18
C ILE A 26 36.45 -4.78 48.99
N MET A 27 37.71 -4.93 48.57
CA MET A 27 38.25 -4.23 47.40
C MET A 27 37.74 -4.80 46.07
N THR A 28 37.47 -6.11 45.98
CA THR A 28 36.86 -6.72 44.79
C THR A 28 35.36 -6.37 44.68
N MET A 29 34.64 -6.20 45.80
CA MET A 29 33.26 -5.68 45.76
C MET A 29 33.18 -4.20 45.37
N PHE A 30 34.15 -3.36 45.75
CA PHE A 30 34.17 -1.95 45.36
C PHE A 30 34.57 -1.73 43.89
N ILE A 31 35.44 -2.57 43.31
CA ILE A 31 35.75 -2.51 41.88
C ILE A 31 34.59 -3.07 41.02
N CYS A 32 33.83 -4.06 41.52
CA CYS A 32 32.57 -4.47 40.87
C CYS A 32 31.44 -3.44 41.02
N LEU A 33 31.44 -2.60 42.06
CA LEU A 33 30.47 -1.50 42.23
C LEU A 33 30.81 -0.25 41.41
N ILE A 34 32.09 -0.02 41.06
CA ILE A 34 32.49 1.10 40.18
C ILE A 34 32.49 0.70 38.70
N LEU A 35 32.71 -0.57 38.35
CA LEU A 35 32.50 -1.08 36.99
C LEU A 35 31.05 -1.54 36.71
N GLY A 36 30.22 -1.67 37.75
CA GLY A 36 28.78 -1.91 37.66
C GLY A 36 27.91 -0.65 37.71
N ALA A 37 28.52 0.53 37.88
CA ALA A 37 27.84 1.84 37.88
C ALA A 37 28.02 2.62 36.56
N CYS A 38 28.67 2.02 35.57
CA CYS A 38 28.40 2.29 34.16
C CYS A 38 27.46 1.20 33.64
N SER A 39 26.34 0.99 34.33
CA SER A 39 25.14 0.64 33.59
C SER A 39 24.94 1.78 32.61
N ASN A 40 25.08 1.48 31.32
CA ASN A 40 24.30 2.21 30.33
C ASN A 40 22.89 2.27 30.93
N GLN A 41 22.51 3.44 31.45
CA GLN A 41 21.18 3.92 31.18
C GLN A 41 21.11 3.92 29.66
N SER A 42 20.72 2.77 29.09
CA SER A 42 19.75 2.85 28.03
C SER A 42 18.62 3.64 28.68
N ASN A 43 18.64 4.95 28.50
CA ASN A 43 17.40 5.65 28.26
C ASN A 43 16.80 4.95 27.04
N THR A 44 16.20 3.79 27.26
CA THR A 44 14.95 3.49 26.58
C THR A 44 14.00 4.48 27.23
N GLU A 45 14.05 5.72 26.74
CA GLU A 45 12.81 6.47 26.62
C GLU A 45 11.92 5.51 25.83
N ASP A 46 11.00 4.84 26.54
CA ASP A 46 9.75 4.44 25.92
C ASP A 46 9.18 5.77 25.43
N LEU A 47 9.50 6.13 24.20
CA LEU A 47 8.81 7.21 23.52
C LEU A 47 7.36 6.75 23.49
N SER A 48 6.50 7.51 24.16
CA SER A 48 5.06 7.39 23.97
C SER A 48 4.76 7.44 22.48
N SER A 49 3.61 6.89 22.08
CA SER A 49 2.98 7.02 20.76
C SER A 49 2.99 8.43 20.14
N ASP A 50 3.35 9.44 20.92
CA ASP A 50 3.25 10.87 20.67
C ASP A 50 4.43 11.45 19.88
N ASP A 51 5.51 10.68 19.61
CA ASP A 51 6.75 11.22 18.99
C ASP A 51 7.08 10.67 17.58
N PHE A 52 6.21 9.89 16.92
CA PHE A 52 6.51 9.38 15.56
C PHE A 52 6.75 10.52 14.56
N PHE A 53 5.79 11.44 14.52
CA PHE A 53 5.80 12.62 13.68
C PHE A 53 5.45 13.83 14.51
N THR A 54 6.12 14.95 14.26
CA THR A 54 5.84 16.21 14.95
C THR A 54 5.06 17.14 14.02
N ILE A 55 4.18 17.97 14.58
CA ILE A 55 3.56 19.06 13.81
C ILE A 55 4.63 20.16 13.69
N GLY A 56 5.04 20.50 12.47
CA GLY A 56 6.09 21.52 12.30
C GLY A 56 5.61 22.92 12.70
N GLU A 57 6.55 23.77 13.11
CA GLU A 57 6.25 25.17 13.47
C GLU A 57 5.99 26.01 12.22
N ALA A 58 4.99 26.89 12.27
CA ALA A 58 4.48 27.65 11.12
C ALA A 58 5.53 28.49 10.36
N ASP A 59 6.61 28.92 11.03
CA ASP A 59 7.66 29.77 10.42
C ASP A 59 8.70 28.98 9.60
N ASP A 60 8.85 27.66 9.81
CA ASP A 60 9.78 26.80 9.05
C ASP A 60 9.10 26.09 7.85
N GLN A 61 7.77 26.24 7.69
CA GLN A 61 6.95 25.46 6.75
C GLN A 61 6.42 26.23 5.52
N THR A 62 6.50 27.56 5.48
CA THR A 62 5.78 28.35 4.46
C THR A 62 6.22 28.05 3.02
N GLY A 63 7.50 27.75 2.79
CA GLY A 63 8.00 27.47 1.44
C GLY A 63 7.68 26.08 0.88
N ASN A 64 7.47 25.07 1.76
CA ASN A 64 7.16 23.71 1.34
C ASN A 64 5.66 23.42 1.32
N THR A 65 4.84 24.17 2.08
CA THR A 65 3.38 24.07 2.04
C THR A 65 2.80 24.68 0.75
N GLU A 66 3.33 25.82 0.28
CA GLU A 66 2.92 26.46 -0.98
C GLU A 66 3.01 25.53 -2.21
N LYS A 67 3.92 24.54 -2.20
CA LYS A 67 4.04 23.52 -3.27
C LYS A 67 2.77 22.69 -3.43
N PHE A 68 2.00 22.51 -2.36
CA PHE A 68 0.82 21.66 -2.34
C PHE A 68 -0.48 22.46 -2.48
N ASP A 69 -0.45 23.79 -2.51
CA ASP A 69 -1.66 24.63 -2.61
C ASP A 69 -2.53 24.25 -3.82
N LYS A 70 -1.91 23.97 -4.97
CA LYS A 70 -2.63 23.53 -6.17
C LYS A 70 -3.28 22.16 -5.99
N ILE A 71 -2.61 21.25 -5.25
CA ILE A 71 -3.13 19.90 -4.98
C ILE A 71 -4.29 20.00 -4.00
N LEU A 72 -4.17 20.78 -2.93
CA LEU A 72 -5.23 21.04 -1.96
C LEU A 72 -6.44 21.68 -2.62
N GLN A 73 -6.24 22.70 -3.45
CA GLN A 73 -7.32 23.34 -4.20
C GLN A 73 -8.00 22.35 -5.15
N LEU A 74 -7.23 21.51 -5.86
CA LEU A 74 -7.79 20.50 -6.75
C LEU A 74 -8.64 19.46 -6.00
N ILE A 75 -8.19 19.01 -4.82
CA ILE A 75 -8.96 18.09 -3.97
C ILE A 75 -10.26 18.75 -3.50
N HIS A 76 -10.20 20.01 -3.07
CA HIS A 76 -11.39 20.78 -2.71
C HIS A 76 -12.37 20.87 -3.88
N ASP A 77 -11.89 21.24 -5.07
CA ASP A 77 -12.73 21.38 -6.26
C ASP A 77 -13.34 20.04 -6.68
N TRP A 78 -12.60 18.93 -6.58
CA TRP A 78 -13.17 17.60 -6.83
C TRP A 78 -14.31 17.23 -5.88
N VAL A 79 -14.27 17.67 -4.63
CA VAL A 79 -15.39 17.46 -3.69
C VAL A 79 -16.58 18.31 -4.09
N GLU A 80 -16.37 19.60 -4.39
CA GLU A 80 -17.44 20.53 -4.78
C GLU A 80 -18.12 20.13 -6.10
N ASP A 81 -17.34 19.66 -7.07
CA ASP A 81 -17.82 19.21 -8.38
C ASP A 81 -18.41 17.79 -8.35
N GLY A 82 -18.27 17.08 -7.23
CA GLY A 82 -18.76 15.70 -7.06
C GLY A 82 -17.92 14.65 -7.78
N GLU A 83 -16.69 14.97 -8.15
CA GLU A 83 -15.69 14.05 -8.70
C GLU A 83 -15.14 13.09 -7.64
N ILE A 84 -15.21 13.47 -6.36
CA ILE A 84 -15.05 12.58 -5.20
C ILE A 84 -16.04 12.97 -4.10
N VAL A 85 -16.32 12.06 -3.16
CA VAL A 85 -17.23 12.29 -2.03
C VAL A 85 -16.55 13.00 -0.86
N GLY A 86 -15.27 12.70 -0.65
CA GLY A 86 -14.45 13.24 0.43
C GLY A 86 -13.06 12.64 0.36
N ALA A 87 -12.07 13.30 0.96
CA ALA A 87 -10.68 12.86 0.94
C ALA A 87 -9.87 13.39 2.11
N GLN A 88 -8.72 12.76 2.33
CA GLN A 88 -7.65 13.24 3.18
C GLN A 88 -6.36 13.37 2.37
N LEU A 89 -5.58 14.41 2.65
CA LEU A 89 -4.18 14.50 2.25
C LEU A 89 -3.30 14.63 3.49
N LEU A 90 -2.35 13.71 3.64
CA LEU A 90 -1.30 13.75 4.65
C LEU A 90 0.06 13.82 3.95
N VAL A 91 0.83 14.85 4.25
CA VAL A 91 2.21 15.04 3.76
C VAL A 91 3.13 15.19 4.96
N ILE A 92 4.16 14.36 5.00
CA ILE A 92 5.19 14.37 6.05
C ILE A 92 6.55 14.51 5.38
N GLU A 93 7.36 15.45 5.85
CA GLU A 93 8.73 15.66 5.40
C GLU A 93 9.66 15.64 6.61
N ASN A 94 10.69 14.81 6.60
CA ASN A 94 11.66 14.71 7.71
C ASN A 94 10.99 14.52 9.08
N ARG A 95 9.94 13.67 9.14
CA ARG A 95 9.06 13.44 10.30
C ARG A 95 8.20 14.64 10.76
N ASN A 96 8.17 15.72 10.00
CA ASN A 96 7.29 16.86 10.27
C ASN A 96 6.04 16.75 9.41
N ILE A 97 4.87 16.78 10.04
CA ILE A 97 3.58 16.88 9.34
C ILE A 97 3.51 18.27 8.74
N LEU A 98 3.54 18.34 7.40
CA LEU A 98 3.36 19.58 6.65
C LEU A 98 1.87 19.83 6.38
N ILE A 99 1.13 18.78 6.06
CA ILE A 99 -0.29 18.82 5.71
C ILE A 99 -0.97 17.62 6.35
N HIS A 100 -2.10 17.85 6.99
CA HIS A 100 -3.05 16.80 7.36
C HIS A 100 -4.44 17.41 7.29
N GLU A 101 -5.05 17.35 6.11
CA GLU A 101 -6.30 18.03 5.83
C GLU A 101 -7.35 17.06 5.31
N SER A 102 -8.60 17.31 5.68
CA SER A 102 -9.77 16.52 5.34
C SER A 102 -10.80 17.38 4.61
N TYR A 103 -11.43 16.80 3.59
CA TYR A 103 -12.40 17.46 2.72
C TYR A 103 -13.62 16.56 2.51
N GLY A 104 -14.81 17.17 2.41
CA GLY A 104 -16.05 16.46 2.09
C GLY A 104 -16.55 15.55 3.22
N TRP A 105 -17.05 14.37 2.85
CA TRP A 105 -17.85 13.52 3.73
C TRP A 105 -17.21 12.17 3.99
N MET A 106 -17.16 11.74 5.25
CA MET A 106 -16.89 10.35 5.66
C MET A 106 -18.11 9.45 5.42
N ASP A 107 -19.33 9.99 5.54
CA ASP A 107 -20.56 9.36 5.04
C ASP A 107 -21.54 10.47 4.65
N ARG A 108 -21.72 10.65 3.35
CA ARG A 108 -22.57 11.72 2.78
C ARG A 108 -24.05 11.51 3.10
N GLU A 109 -24.54 10.28 3.12
CA GLU A 109 -25.95 9.99 3.38
C GLU A 109 -26.32 10.14 4.86
N MET A 110 -25.32 10.16 5.74
CA MET A 110 -25.47 10.35 7.19
C MET A 110 -25.02 11.74 7.66
N ASP A 111 -24.69 12.65 6.74
CA ASP A 111 -24.15 13.99 7.01
C ASP A 111 -22.91 13.96 7.95
N MET A 112 -22.04 12.97 7.78
CA MET A 112 -20.82 12.82 8.58
C MET A 112 -19.61 13.41 7.84
N PRO A 113 -18.99 14.48 8.35
CA PRO A 113 -17.83 15.10 7.71
C PRO A 113 -16.61 14.17 7.73
N MET A 114 -15.72 14.35 6.76
CA MET A 114 -14.41 13.72 6.77
C MET A 114 -13.55 14.35 7.88
N GLU A 115 -12.91 13.52 8.70
CA GLU A 115 -12.05 13.95 9.81
C GLU A 115 -10.69 13.29 9.67
N ASN A 116 -9.61 13.90 10.17
CA ASN A 116 -8.23 13.40 10.01
C ASN A 116 -7.97 12.00 10.61
N ASP A 117 -8.84 11.53 11.51
CA ASP A 117 -8.78 10.20 12.12
C ASP A 117 -9.76 9.18 11.51
N THR A 118 -10.38 9.51 10.36
CA THR A 118 -11.19 8.58 9.58
C THR A 118 -10.36 7.34 9.19
N ILE A 119 -10.97 6.17 9.37
CA ILE A 119 -10.41 4.87 9.06
C ILE A 119 -10.94 4.42 7.71
N PHE A 120 -10.03 4.18 6.78
CA PHE A 120 -10.33 3.77 5.41
C PHE A 120 -10.11 2.28 5.22
N ARG A 121 -10.88 1.69 4.30
CA ARG A 121 -10.54 0.38 3.75
C ARG A 121 -9.47 0.54 2.68
N ILE A 122 -8.22 0.27 3.03
CA ILE A 122 -7.05 0.56 2.18
C ILE A 122 -6.82 -0.45 1.03
N ARG A 123 -7.67 -1.49 0.93
CA ARG A 123 -7.63 -2.49 -0.15
C ARG A 123 -6.21 -3.00 -0.39
N SER A 124 -5.70 -2.89 -1.62
CA SER A 124 -4.44 -3.47 -2.07
C SER A 124 -3.20 -2.95 -1.34
N MET A 125 -3.29 -1.81 -0.64
CA MET A 125 -2.24 -1.37 0.29
C MET A 125 -1.97 -2.37 1.43
N THR A 126 -2.84 -3.38 1.60
CA THR A 126 -2.60 -4.56 2.45
C THR A 126 -1.46 -5.46 1.95
N LYS A 127 -1.21 -5.53 0.63
CA LYS A 127 -0.22 -6.44 0.06
C LYS A 127 1.20 -6.19 0.59
N PRO A 128 1.70 -4.93 0.62
CA PRO A 128 2.96 -4.64 1.28
C PRO A 128 3.01 -5.06 2.76
N ILE A 129 1.90 -4.98 3.50
CA ILE A 129 1.83 -5.41 4.91
C ILE A 129 1.99 -6.94 5.01
N THR A 130 1.24 -7.70 4.21
CA THR A 130 1.38 -9.17 4.14
C THR A 130 2.77 -9.58 3.64
N GLY A 131 3.31 -8.87 2.65
CA GLY A 131 4.68 -9.04 2.16
C GLY A 131 5.71 -8.80 3.26
N THR A 132 5.54 -7.74 4.04
CA THR A 132 6.39 -7.46 5.21
C THR A 132 6.38 -8.62 6.19
N ALA A 133 5.20 -9.17 6.52
CA ALA A 133 5.09 -10.33 7.41
C ALA A 133 5.85 -11.56 6.86
N ALA A 134 5.76 -11.83 5.56
CA ALA A 134 6.54 -12.90 4.93
C ALA A 134 8.05 -12.62 4.96
N LEU A 135 8.46 -11.39 4.65
CA LEU A 135 9.87 -10.98 4.65
C LEU A 135 10.49 -11.02 6.05
N MET A 136 9.73 -10.76 7.11
CA MET A 136 10.18 -11.01 8.49
C MET A 136 10.51 -12.48 8.74
N LEU A 137 9.69 -13.40 8.24
CA LEU A 137 9.98 -14.85 8.34
C LEU A 137 11.20 -15.25 7.50
N VAL A 138 11.43 -14.56 6.37
CA VAL A 138 12.63 -14.74 5.54
C VAL A 138 13.88 -14.27 6.28
N GLU A 139 13.86 -13.07 6.86
CA GLU A 139 14.96 -12.53 7.67
C GLU A 139 15.28 -13.44 8.87
N GLN A 140 14.27 -14.04 9.49
CA GLN A 140 14.42 -15.01 10.58
C GLN A 140 14.92 -16.39 10.13
N GLY A 141 15.03 -16.64 8.82
CA GLY A 141 15.41 -17.93 8.25
C GLY A 141 14.35 -19.03 8.37
N SER A 142 13.11 -18.67 8.76
CA SER A 142 11.98 -19.60 8.86
C SER A 142 11.27 -19.82 7.53
N LEU A 143 11.49 -18.92 6.58
CA LEU A 143 10.98 -18.98 5.21
C LEU A 143 12.13 -18.68 4.23
N SER A 144 12.12 -19.28 3.05
CA SER A 144 13.00 -18.89 1.94
C SER A 144 12.17 -18.45 0.74
N LEU A 145 12.64 -17.42 0.01
CA LEU A 145 12.06 -17.03 -1.29
C LEU A 145 12.10 -18.19 -2.29
N SER A 146 13.04 -19.12 -2.17
CA SER A 146 13.17 -20.29 -3.04
C SER A 146 12.32 -21.49 -2.57
N ASP A 147 11.66 -21.42 -1.41
CA ASP A 147 10.84 -22.53 -0.95
C ASP A 147 9.65 -22.72 -1.90
N PRO A 148 9.35 -23.97 -2.31
CA PRO A 148 8.11 -24.26 -3.03
C PRO A 148 6.92 -24.13 -2.08
N VAL A 149 5.81 -23.59 -2.57
CA VAL A 149 4.58 -23.44 -1.77
C VAL A 149 4.06 -24.80 -1.29
N SER A 150 4.26 -25.86 -2.08
CA SER A 150 3.85 -27.24 -1.73
C SER A 150 4.51 -27.81 -0.47
N LYS A 151 5.62 -27.20 -0.01
CA LYS A 151 6.25 -27.51 1.28
C LYS A 151 5.31 -27.20 2.46
N TYR A 152 4.46 -26.19 2.31
CA TYR A 152 3.59 -25.67 3.36
C TYR A 152 2.11 -26.03 3.10
N LEU A 153 1.68 -26.01 1.84
CA LEU A 153 0.29 -26.19 1.46
C LEU A 153 0.14 -27.40 0.52
N SER A 154 -0.45 -28.49 1.02
CA SER A 154 -0.57 -29.75 0.27
C SER A 154 -1.43 -29.64 -1.00
N SER A 155 -2.35 -28.67 -1.07
CA SER A 155 -3.13 -28.34 -2.27
C SER A 155 -2.27 -27.92 -3.46
N PHE A 156 -1.04 -27.44 -3.21
CA PHE A 156 -0.06 -27.08 -4.24
C PHE A 156 0.82 -28.26 -4.67
N ASP A 157 0.69 -29.43 -4.03
CA ASP A 157 1.48 -30.62 -4.34
C ASP A 157 0.92 -31.37 -5.56
N ASN A 158 0.87 -30.69 -6.71
CA ASN A 158 0.38 -31.22 -7.97
C ASN A 158 1.19 -30.67 -9.16
N ASP A 159 1.09 -31.30 -10.32
CA ASP A 159 1.94 -30.97 -11.48
C ASP A 159 1.80 -29.53 -11.97
N LYS A 160 0.67 -28.85 -11.70
CA LYS A 160 0.46 -27.45 -12.12
C LYS A 160 1.09 -26.45 -11.15
N SER A 161 0.99 -26.71 -9.85
CA SER A 161 1.26 -25.69 -8.81
C SER A 161 2.58 -25.92 -8.07
N ARG A 162 3.20 -27.10 -8.18
CA ARG A 162 4.40 -27.50 -7.43
C ARG A 162 5.63 -26.63 -7.73
N MET A 163 5.67 -25.94 -8.87
CA MET A 163 6.75 -25.04 -9.27
C MET A 163 6.63 -23.62 -8.67
N ILE A 164 5.51 -23.30 -8.03
CA ILE A 164 5.31 -21.97 -7.44
C ILE A 164 6.17 -21.86 -6.18
N THR A 165 6.97 -20.79 -6.11
CA THR A 165 7.83 -20.46 -4.96
C THR A 165 7.30 -19.23 -4.22
N ILE A 166 7.78 -19.01 -3.00
CA ILE A 166 7.49 -17.78 -2.24
C ILE A 166 7.93 -16.53 -3.00
N GLY A 167 9.09 -16.59 -3.66
CA GLY A 167 9.59 -15.51 -4.51
C GLY A 167 8.63 -15.19 -5.64
N HIS A 168 8.02 -16.19 -6.26
CA HIS A 168 6.99 -15.97 -7.29
C HIS A 168 5.75 -15.24 -6.74
N LEU A 169 5.34 -15.53 -5.51
CA LEU A 169 4.18 -14.86 -4.90
C LEU A 169 4.48 -13.39 -4.57
N ILE A 170 5.64 -13.11 -3.98
CA ILE A 170 6.03 -11.74 -3.57
C ILE A 170 6.32 -10.83 -4.77
N THR A 171 6.66 -11.38 -5.92
CA THR A 171 6.97 -10.61 -7.15
C THR A 171 5.84 -10.62 -8.18
N HIS A 172 4.67 -11.17 -7.85
CA HIS A 172 3.54 -11.33 -8.79
C HIS A 172 3.92 -12.12 -10.06
N THR A 173 4.77 -13.13 -9.94
CA THR A 173 5.13 -14.04 -11.05
C THR A 173 4.63 -15.46 -10.80
N GLY A 174 3.59 -15.61 -9.98
CA GLY A 174 2.96 -16.91 -9.67
C GLY A 174 2.19 -17.53 -10.83
N GLY A 175 1.89 -16.76 -11.88
CA GLY A 175 1.15 -17.22 -13.06
C GLY A 175 -0.38 -17.22 -12.90
N PHE A 176 -0.90 -16.58 -11.86
CA PHE A 176 -2.34 -16.42 -11.63
C PHE A 176 -2.84 -15.16 -12.34
N SER A 177 -3.95 -15.25 -13.06
CA SER A 177 -4.68 -14.08 -13.57
C SER A 177 -5.22 -13.21 -12.43
N GLN A 178 -5.83 -12.07 -12.74
CA GLN A 178 -6.52 -11.22 -11.75
C GLN A 178 -8.04 -11.49 -11.82
N PRO A 179 -8.73 -11.81 -10.71
CA PRO A 179 -8.21 -11.92 -9.34
C PRO A 179 -7.46 -13.22 -9.05
N GLY A 180 -7.51 -14.20 -9.97
CA GLY A 180 -6.71 -15.45 -9.90
C GLY A 180 -7.29 -16.52 -8.98
N CYS A 181 -8.56 -16.35 -8.60
CA CYS A 181 -9.28 -17.24 -7.70
C CYS A 181 -10.43 -17.95 -8.47
N PRO A 182 -10.71 -19.23 -8.22
CA PRO A 182 -11.78 -19.96 -8.94
C PRO A 182 -13.20 -19.46 -8.67
N LYS A 183 -13.41 -18.79 -7.54
CA LYS A 183 -14.65 -18.10 -7.15
C LYS A 183 -14.28 -16.73 -6.59
N ASP A 184 -15.27 -15.85 -6.47
CA ASP A 184 -15.09 -14.59 -5.76
C ASP A 184 -14.67 -14.84 -4.30
N PHE A 185 -13.78 -14.01 -3.75
CA PHE A 185 -13.26 -14.21 -2.38
C PHE A 185 -14.38 -14.18 -1.33
N GLU A 186 -15.44 -13.42 -1.61
CA GLU A 186 -16.67 -13.26 -0.86
C GLU A 186 -17.46 -14.57 -0.69
N ASP A 187 -17.30 -15.53 -1.61
CA ASP A 187 -18.03 -16.81 -1.61
C ASP A 187 -17.34 -17.91 -0.77
N TYR A 188 -16.16 -17.63 -0.22
CA TYR A 188 -15.42 -18.56 0.63
C TYR A 188 -15.69 -18.32 2.12
N GLY A 189 -15.62 -19.39 2.92
CA GLY A 189 -15.76 -19.30 4.39
C GLY A 189 -14.46 -18.96 5.12
N SER A 190 -13.30 -19.16 4.48
CA SER A 190 -11.99 -18.88 5.08
C SER A 190 -10.89 -18.68 4.03
N LEU A 191 -9.78 -18.08 4.45
CA LEU A 191 -8.58 -17.94 3.62
C LEU A 191 -8.04 -19.30 3.14
N ARG A 192 -8.07 -20.32 4.02
CA ARG A 192 -7.56 -21.65 3.67
C ARG A 192 -8.38 -22.31 2.58
N GLU A 193 -9.71 -22.17 2.64
CA GLU A 193 -10.60 -22.72 1.61
C GLU A 193 -10.33 -22.11 0.23
N ALA A 194 -10.19 -20.78 0.15
CA ALA A 194 -9.85 -20.09 -1.09
C ALA A 194 -8.48 -20.55 -1.63
N VAL A 195 -7.48 -20.62 -0.77
CA VAL A 195 -6.11 -21.01 -1.14
C VAL A 195 -6.02 -22.47 -1.59
N ASP A 196 -6.77 -23.38 -0.96
CA ASP A 196 -6.77 -24.78 -1.38
C ASP A 196 -7.39 -24.94 -2.79
N ASP A 197 -8.47 -24.21 -3.10
CA ASP A 197 -9.06 -24.16 -4.44
C ASP A 197 -8.08 -23.55 -5.46
N ILE A 198 -7.39 -22.45 -5.12
CA ILE A 198 -6.35 -21.82 -5.96
C ILE A 198 -5.24 -22.85 -6.28
N GLY A 199 -4.75 -23.57 -5.27
CA GLY A 199 -3.70 -24.57 -5.44
C GLY A 199 -4.10 -25.73 -6.36
N ILE A 200 -5.36 -26.18 -6.28
CA ILE A 200 -5.92 -27.26 -7.10
C ILE A 200 -6.11 -26.83 -8.56
N VAL A 201 -6.63 -25.62 -8.80
CA VAL A 201 -6.81 -25.11 -10.17
C VAL A 201 -5.47 -24.85 -10.82
N GLY A 202 -4.55 -24.24 -10.07
CA GLY A 202 -3.20 -23.90 -10.48
C GLY A 202 -3.10 -22.64 -11.34
N PRO A 203 -1.88 -22.27 -11.75
CA PRO A 203 -1.64 -21.06 -12.52
C PRO A 203 -2.09 -21.23 -13.98
N GLU A 204 -2.43 -20.12 -14.62
CA GLU A 204 -2.79 -20.05 -16.05
C GLU A 204 -1.56 -19.94 -16.95
N VAL A 205 -0.50 -19.32 -16.42
CA VAL A 205 0.79 -19.14 -17.08
C VAL A 205 1.89 -19.83 -16.26
N GLU A 206 2.95 -20.29 -16.92
CA GLU A 206 4.07 -20.92 -16.23
C GLU A 206 4.68 -19.97 -15.17
N PRO A 207 4.80 -20.39 -13.89
CA PRO A 207 5.35 -19.55 -12.83
C PRO A 207 6.77 -19.07 -13.15
N GLY A 208 7.05 -17.80 -12.88
CA GLY A 208 8.36 -17.18 -13.09
C GLY A 208 8.65 -16.77 -14.54
N THR A 209 7.65 -16.73 -15.42
CA THR A 209 7.84 -16.33 -16.82
C THR A 209 7.41 -14.89 -17.13
N MET A 210 6.45 -14.34 -16.40
CA MET A 210 6.00 -12.96 -16.56
C MET A 210 5.36 -12.40 -15.29
N TYR A 211 5.28 -11.07 -15.22
CA TYR A 211 4.55 -10.36 -14.19
C TYR A 211 3.04 -10.37 -14.48
N ILE A 212 2.24 -10.81 -13.50
CA ILE A 212 0.79 -10.71 -13.49
C ILE A 212 0.36 -10.36 -12.07
N TYR A 213 -0.04 -9.11 -11.84
CA TYR A 213 -0.54 -8.65 -10.54
C TYR A 213 -1.67 -9.58 -10.05
N SER A 214 -1.53 -10.13 -8.84
CA SER A 214 -2.42 -11.19 -8.36
C SER A 214 -2.86 -11.03 -6.90
N ASP A 215 -4.17 -10.96 -6.68
CA ASP A 215 -4.76 -11.08 -5.34
C ASP A 215 -4.62 -12.51 -4.79
N ALA A 216 -4.78 -13.53 -5.64
CA ALA A 216 -4.62 -14.94 -5.28
C ALA A 216 -3.19 -15.25 -4.78
N GLY A 217 -2.16 -14.76 -5.46
CA GLY A 217 -0.78 -15.00 -5.04
C GLY A 217 -0.49 -14.51 -3.62
N VAL A 218 -1.01 -13.34 -3.24
CA VAL A 218 -0.84 -12.79 -1.90
C VAL A 218 -1.72 -13.49 -0.86
N ALA A 219 -2.90 -13.99 -1.24
CA ALA A 219 -3.72 -14.83 -0.38
C ALA A 219 -2.99 -16.14 -0.01
N VAL A 220 -2.34 -16.78 -0.99
CA VAL A 220 -1.49 -17.96 -0.78
C VAL A 220 -0.34 -17.64 0.17
N LEU A 221 0.32 -16.49 0.01
CA LEU A 221 1.37 -16.04 0.91
C LEU A 221 0.86 -15.89 2.36
N GLY A 222 -0.35 -15.34 2.54
CA GLY A 222 -1.00 -15.25 3.84
C GLY A 222 -1.25 -16.62 4.49
N ALA A 223 -1.71 -17.61 3.71
CA ALA A 223 -1.90 -18.97 4.21
C ALA A 223 -0.58 -19.67 4.57
N VAL A 224 0.51 -19.41 3.83
CA VAL A 224 1.85 -19.92 4.18
C VAL A 224 2.32 -19.33 5.51
N ILE A 225 2.14 -18.02 5.75
CA ILE A 225 2.46 -17.40 7.04
C ILE A 225 1.68 -18.09 8.16
N ALA A 226 0.38 -18.32 7.97
CA ALA A 226 -0.45 -18.98 8.98
C ALA A 226 0.03 -20.42 9.27
N GLU A 227 0.42 -21.18 8.25
CA GLU A 227 0.94 -22.54 8.40
C GLU A 227 2.26 -22.57 9.17
N ILE A 228 3.21 -21.68 8.85
CA ILE A 228 4.53 -21.64 9.49
C ILE A 228 4.43 -21.20 10.96
N THR A 229 3.56 -20.23 11.23
CA THR A 229 3.45 -19.60 12.55
C THR A 229 2.49 -20.34 13.48
N GLY A 230 1.59 -21.16 12.93
CA GLY A 230 0.55 -21.87 13.67
C GLY A 230 -0.56 -20.96 14.22
N MET A 231 -0.70 -19.74 13.69
CA MET A 231 -1.73 -18.76 14.07
C MET A 231 -2.34 -18.10 12.82
N PRO A 232 -3.53 -17.48 12.92
CA PRO A 232 -4.09 -16.68 11.83
C PRO A 232 -3.11 -15.57 11.39
N VAL A 233 -3.04 -15.31 10.09
CA VAL A 233 -2.08 -14.34 9.53
C VAL A 233 -2.34 -12.92 10.05
N GLU A 234 -3.59 -12.55 10.30
CA GLU A 234 -3.98 -11.30 10.92
C GLU A 234 -3.42 -11.13 12.34
N GLU A 235 -3.33 -12.21 13.14
CA GLU A 235 -2.74 -12.17 14.48
C GLU A 235 -1.23 -11.97 14.40
N PHE A 236 -0.57 -12.62 13.43
CA PHE A 236 0.85 -12.42 13.20
C PHE A 236 1.17 -10.99 12.78
N ILE A 237 0.38 -10.42 11.86
CA ILE A 237 0.52 -9.02 11.41
C ILE A 237 0.29 -8.05 12.58
N GLN A 238 -0.77 -8.24 13.37
CA GLN A 238 -1.07 -7.42 14.54
C GLN A 238 0.13 -7.36 15.49
N LYS A 239 0.65 -8.53 15.89
CA LYS A 239 1.70 -8.67 16.89
C LYS A 239 3.07 -8.19 16.41
N ASN A 240 3.40 -8.40 15.14
CA ASN A 240 4.75 -8.15 14.64
C ASN A 240 4.90 -6.82 13.89
N ILE A 241 3.80 -6.26 13.38
CA ILE A 241 3.80 -5.03 12.58
C ILE A 241 2.99 -3.92 13.28
N PHE A 242 1.69 -4.12 13.52
CA PHE A 242 0.84 -3.02 13.98
C PHE A 242 1.15 -2.57 15.40
N GLU A 243 1.24 -3.50 16.36
CA GLU A 243 1.57 -3.16 17.75
C GLU A 243 2.95 -2.51 17.86
N PRO A 244 4.03 -3.03 17.24
CA PRO A 244 5.34 -2.40 17.38
C PRO A 244 5.52 -1.08 16.63
N LEU A 245 4.68 -0.80 15.64
CA LEU A 245 4.65 0.48 14.94
C LEU A 245 3.61 1.44 15.53
N ALA A 246 2.98 1.08 16.66
CA ALA A 246 1.90 1.85 17.27
C ALA A 246 0.80 2.24 16.27
N MET A 247 0.47 1.34 15.34
CA MET A 247 -0.63 1.50 14.38
C MET A 247 -1.96 1.14 15.04
N THR A 248 -2.35 1.92 16.06
CA THR A 248 -3.44 1.60 16.98
C THR A 248 -4.81 1.62 16.35
N ASP A 249 -4.97 2.28 15.19
CA ASP A 249 -6.21 2.38 14.43
C ASP A 249 -6.20 1.52 13.16
N THR A 250 -5.27 0.57 13.10
CA THR A 250 -5.16 -0.38 12.00
C THR A 250 -5.58 -1.78 12.41
N PHE A 251 -6.34 -2.47 11.57
CA PHE A 251 -6.85 -3.82 11.87
C PHE A 251 -7.30 -4.58 10.62
N CYS A 252 -7.39 -5.91 10.74
CA CYS A 252 -7.73 -6.84 9.65
C CYS A 252 -9.18 -7.34 9.66
N THR A 253 -9.87 -7.25 10.81
CA THR A 253 -11.25 -7.74 11.00
C THR A 253 -12.10 -6.72 11.74
N LEU A 254 -13.30 -6.43 11.24
CA LEU A 254 -14.18 -5.38 11.78
C LEU A 254 -14.81 -5.77 13.12
N GLU A 255 -15.11 -7.05 13.29
CA GLU A 255 -15.78 -7.61 14.47
C GLU A 255 -14.94 -7.42 15.74
N SER A 256 -13.63 -7.26 15.60
CA SER A 256 -12.71 -7.06 16.72
C SER A 256 -12.65 -5.62 17.22
N GLN A 257 -13.34 -4.66 16.58
CA GLN A 257 -13.15 -3.22 16.79
C GLN A 257 -14.44 -2.41 17.00
N PRO A 258 -15.30 -2.76 17.99
CA PRO A 258 -16.57 -2.06 18.22
C PRO A 258 -16.40 -0.55 18.48
N ASP A 259 -15.35 -0.16 19.20
CA ASP A 259 -15.11 1.24 19.59
C ASP A 259 -14.63 2.12 18.43
N LYS A 260 -14.18 1.52 17.32
CA LYS A 260 -13.67 2.24 16.15
C LYS A 260 -14.71 2.39 15.04
N GLN A 261 -15.83 1.67 15.11
CA GLN A 261 -16.79 1.62 14.02
C GLN A 261 -17.22 3.01 13.57
N SER A 262 -17.49 3.92 14.51
CA SER A 262 -17.95 5.29 14.21
C SER A 262 -17.00 6.13 13.35
N ARG A 263 -15.72 5.75 13.22
CA ARG A 263 -14.72 6.43 12.38
C ARG A 263 -14.48 5.76 11.03
N ILE A 264 -15.17 4.66 10.72
CA ILE A 264 -14.96 3.93 9.48
C ILE A 264 -15.74 4.60 8.36
N GLY A 265 -15.02 5.06 7.33
CA GLY A 265 -15.60 5.70 6.15
C GLY A 265 -16.48 4.76 5.34
N ALA A 266 -17.60 5.29 4.83
CA ALA A 266 -18.42 4.61 3.85
C ALA A 266 -17.71 4.58 2.49
N THR A 267 -17.94 3.56 1.67
CA THR A 267 -17.32 3.47 0.33
C THR A 267 -18.33 3.65 -0.78
N TYR A 268 -17.89 4.36 -1.82
CA TYR A 268 -18.72 4.81 -2.92
C TYR A 268 -18.19 4.30 -4.24
N LEU A 269 -19.09 3.90 -5.14
CA LEU A 269 -18.77 3.54 -6.52
C LEU A 269 -19.44 4.53 -7.46
N ARG A 270 -18.79 4.81 -8.59
CA ARG A 270 -19.35 5.70 -9.60
C ARG A 270 -20.38 4.96 -10.44
N MET A 271 -21.56 5.56 -10.61
CA MET A 271 -22.60 5.14 -11.55
C MET A 271 -23.01 6.33 -12.41
N GLY A 272 -22.50 6.37 -13.65
CA GLY A 272 -22.64 7.55 -14.50
C GLY A 272 -21.87 8.73 -13.92
N ASP A 273 -22.56 9.84 -13.68
CA ASP A 273 -21.95 11.07 -13.17
C ASP A 273 -22.14 11.23 -11.66
N GLN A 274 -22.52 10.17 -10.95
CA GLN A 274 -22.77 10.21 -9.51
C GLN A 274 -22.05 9.09 -8.77
N TYR A 275 -21.62 9.38 -7.55
CA TYR A 275 -21.17 8.38 -6.59
C TYR A 275 -22.34 7.83 -5.77
N ILE A 276 -22.46 6.51 -5.72
CA ILE A 276 -23.45 5.78 -4.93
C ILE A 276 -22.76 5.00 -3.82
N LYS A 277 -23.24 5.13 -2.58
CA LYS A 277 -22.75 4.36 -1.44
C LYS A 277 -23.03 2.88 -1.65
N TYR A 278 -21.98 2.06 -1.74
CA TYR A 278 -22.14 0.61 -1.91
C TYR A 278 -21.89 -0.16 -0.61
N TRP A 279 -21.07 0.37 0.30
CA TRP A 279 -20.80 -0.24 1.59
C TRP A 279 -20.58 0.81 2.69
N ASP A 280 -20.93 0.45 3.92
CA ASP A 280 -20.63 1.18 5.15
C ASP A 280 -20.51 0.17 6.30
N ASN A 281 -20.09 0.65 7.47
CA ASN A 281 -19.88 -0.14 8.68
C ASN A 281 -21.17 -0.72 9.31
N SER A 282 -22.37 -0.35 8.83
CA SER A 282 -23.64 -0.92 9.30
C SER A 282 -23.93 -2.29 8.67
N LYS A 283 -23.20 -2.64 7.60
CA LYS A 283 -23.27 -3.90 6.87
C LYS A 283 -22.17 -4.85 7.33
N SER A 284 -22.37 -6.15 7.09
CA SER A 284 -21.30 -7.13 7.22
C SER A 284 -20.09 -6.75 6.35
N PRO A 285 -18.87 -7.16 6.73
CA PRO A 285 -17.71 -7.05 5.86
C PRO A 285 -17.99 -7.71 4.50
N LEU A 286 -17.45 -7.15 3.41
CA LEU A 286 -17.64 -7.76 2.08
C LEU A 286 -17.05 -9.18 2.02
N VAL A 287 -15.89 -9.40 2.64
CA VAL A 287 -15.26 -10.72 2.76
C VAL A 287 -15.28 -11.12 4.24
N PRO A 288 -15.78 -12.31 4.60
CA PRO A 288 -16.03 -12.69 5.99
C PRO A 288 -14.76 -13.12 6.77
N TYR A 289 -13.59 -13.03 6.14
CA TYR A 289 -12.29 -13.37 6.71
C TYR A 289 -11.22 -12.41 6.18
N PHE A 290 -10.05 -12.39 6.83
CA PHE A 290 -8.93 -11.59 6.35
C PHE A 290 -8.26 -12.25 5.12
N ARG A 291 -8.48 -11.69 3.93
CA ARG A 291 -8.00 -12.24 2.65
C ARG A 291 -6.50 -12.09 2.37
N ALA A 292 -5.75 -11.42 3.25
CA ALA A 292 -4.32 -11.07 3.11
C ALA A 292 -3.92 -10.20 1.89
N SER A 293 -4.70 -10.16 0.81
CA SER A 293 -4.44 -9.36 -0.39
C SER A 293 -5.14 -8.00 -0.41
N GLY A 294 -6.10 -7.76 0.49
CA GLY A 294 -6.76 -6.46 0.63
C GLY A 294 -7.91 -6.38 1.62
N GLY A 295 -7.60 -6.58 2.91
CA GLY A 295 -8.57 -6.61 4.01
C GLY A 295 -8.25 -5.69 5.19
N VAL A 296 -7.16 -4.92 5.13
CA VAL A 296 -6.80 -3.98 6.21
C VAL A 296 -7.67 -2.73 6.15
N TYR A 297 -7.99 -2.22 7.34
CA TYR A 297 -8.52 -0.89 7.61
C TYR A 297 -7.44 -0.09 8.32
N ALA A 298 -7.21 1.16 7.93
CA ALA A 298 -6.19 2.02 8.52
C ALA A 298 -6.53 3.51 8.37
N THR A 299 -5.96 4.35 9.23
CA THR A 299 -5.88 5.80 9.02
C THR A 299 -4.67 6.13 8.14
N ALA A 300 -4.67 7.32 7.51
CA ALA A 300 -3.50 7.82 6.79
C ALA A 300 -2.27 7.90 7.71
N MET A 301 -2.48 8.36 8.95
CA MET A 301 -1.42 8.49 9.96
C MET A 301 -0.77 7.14 10.32
N ASP A 302 -1.56 6.08 10.51
CA ASP A 302 -0.99 4.77 10.82
C ASP A 302 -0.22 4.18 9.64
N TYR A 303 -0.75 4.31 8.42
CA TYR A 303 -0.03 3.83 7.24
C TYR A 303 1.27 4.63 7.01
N ALA A 304 1.30 5.91 7.38
CA ALA A 304 2.52 6.71 7.36
C ALA A 304 3.62 6.14 8.26
N LYS A 305 3.28 5.62 9.46
CA LYS A 305 4.24 4.95 10.36
C LYS A 305 4.83 3.69 9.71
N PHE A 306 4.01 2.95 8.98
CA PHE A 306 4.45 1.79 8.21
C PHE A 306 5.40 2.19 7.07
N LEU A 307 5.07 3.21 6.29
CA LEU A 307 5.96 3.75 5.25
C LEU A 307 7.26 4.28 5.84
N TYR A 308 7.21 4.95 7.00
CA TYR A 308 8.38 5.48 7.69
C TYR A 308 9.37 4.38 8.09
N MET A 309 8.88 3.25 8.59
CA MET A 309 9.74 2.10 8.90
C MET A 309 10.48 1.58 7.66
N TRP A 310 9.81 1.55 6.50
CA TRP A 310 10.42 1.16 5.23
C TRP A 310 11.42 2.22 4.70
N LEU A 311 11.04 3.49 4.79
CA LEU A 311 11.88 4.64 4.43
C LEU A 311 13.17 4.69 5.25
N ASN A 312 13.12 4.23 6.49
CA ASN A 312 14.23 4.22 7.44
C ASN A 312 14.92 2.83 7.51
N ASP A 313 15.12 2.18 6.36
CA ASP A 313 15.86 0.92 6.22
C ASP A 313 15.38 -0.22 7.13
N GLY A 314 14.07 -0.33 7.30
CA GLY A 314 13.45 -1.37 8.11
C GLY A 314 13.59 -1.13 9.61
N LYS A 315 13.82 0.12 10.04
CA LYS A 315 14.06 0.50 11.43
C LYS A 315 13.00 1.47 11.94
N LEU A 316 12.67 1.31 13.21
CA LEU A 316 12.02 2.33 14.01
C LEU A 316 12.82 2.51 15.29
N ASP A 317 13.42 3.68 15.46
CA ASP A 317 14.33 4.01 16.56
C ASP A 317 15.40 2.91 16.77
N SER A 318 15.35 2.21 17.90
CA SER A 318 16.29 1.13 18.23
C SER A 318 15.87 -0.25 17.72
N LYS A 319 14.65 -0.40 17.18
CA LYS A 319 14.12 -1.67 16.70
C LYS A 319 14.37 -1.85 15.21
N GLN A 320 15.07 -2.92 14.86
CA GLN A 320 15.19 -3.41 13.47
C GLN A 320 14.10 -4.45 13.19
N PHE A 321 13.33 -4.27 12.12
CA PHE A 321 12.29 -5.21 11.67
C PHE A 321 12.85 -6.21 10.64
N PHE A 322 13.67 -5.73 9.70
CA PHE A 322 14.41 -6.53 8.71
C PHE A 322 15.60 -5.73 8.20
N SER A 323 16.63 -6.39 7.65
CA SER A 323 17.90 -5.75 7.29
C SER A 323 17.78 -4.70 6.19
N GLU A 324 18.67 -3.70 6.21
CA GLU A 324 18.82 -2.71 5.13
C GLU A 324 19.03 -3.39 3.76
N HIS A 325 19.75 -4.52 3.75
CA HIS A 325 19.91 -5.32 2.54
C HIS A 325 18.58 -5.85 2.00
N LEU A 326 17.70 -6.34 2.88
CA LEU A 326 16.38 -6.80 2.48
C LEU A 326 15.49 -5.65 1.99
N VAL A 327 15.57 -4.48 2.62
CA VAL A 327 14.88 -3.26 2.13
C VAL A 327 15.33 -2.91 0.73
N SER A 328 16.64 -2.81 0.53
CA SER A 328 17.23 -2.51 -0.77
C SER A 328 16.84 -3.54 -1.83
N GLN A 329 16.70 -4.82 -1.47
CA GLN A 329 16.26 -5.85 -2.41
C GLN A 329 14.76 -5.74 -2.73
N ALA A 330 13.94 -5.48 -1.71
CA ALA A 330 12.49 -5.41 -1.83
C ALA A 330 12.01 -4.18 -2.62
N LEU A 331 12.72 -3.06 -2.52
CA LEU A 331 12.39 -1.79 -3.17
C LEU A 331 13.12 -1.61 -4.52
N GLN A 332 13.40 -2.71 -5.22
CA GLN A 332 13.98 -2.70 -6.56
C GLN A 332 13.07 -3.42 -7.55
N PRO A 333 13.02 -3.01 -8.82
CA PRO A 333 12.29 -3.73 -9.85
C PRO A 333 12.68 -5.20 -9.90
N ASN A 334 11.68 -6.07 -9.97
CA ASN A 334 11.86 -7.52 -9.83
C ASN A 334 12.39 -8.22 -11.10
N GLY A 335 12.67 -7.46 -12.16
CA GLY A 335 13.18 -7.96 -13.45
C GLY A 335 12.10 -8.44 -14.43
N PHE A 336 10.85 -8.55 -13.99
CA PHE A 336 9.68 -8.86 -14.84
C PHE A 336 8.76 -7.65 -15.03
N SER A 337 8.78 -6.70 -14.10
CA SER A 337 8.19 -5.37 -14.22
C SER A 337 9.24 -4.34 -13.82
N ASN A 338 9.26 -3.21 -14.52
CA ASN A 338 10.12 -2.07 -14.18
C ASN A 338 9.59 -1.25 -13.01
N HIS A 339 8.33 -1.48 -12.61
CA HIS A 339 7.59 -0.64 -11.67
C HIS A 339 7.21 -1.39 -10.39
N TYR A 340 7.67 -2.63 -10.21
CA TYR A 340 7.23 -3.48 -9.10
C TYR A 340 8.37 -4.30 -8.50
N GLY A 341 8.50 -4.23 -7.17
CA GLY A 341 9.45 -4.98 -6.36
C GLY A 341 8.78 -6.12 -5.59
N TYR A 342 9.04 -6.19 -4.29
CA TYR A 342 8.46 -7.20 -3.39
C TYR A 342 7.15 -6.70 -2.79
N LEU A 343 6.06 -6.82 -3.56
CA LEU A 343 4.73 -6.28 -3.22
C LEU A 343 4.68 -4.76 -3.04
N TRP A 344 5.68 -4.05 -3.55
CA TRP A 344 5.77 -2.60 -3.60
C TRP A 344 5.77 -2.15 -5.06
N GLU A 345 5.01 -1.10 -5.36
CA GLU A 345 5.27 -0.29 -6.56
C GLU A 345 6.57 0.48 -6.32
N VAL A 346 7.47 0.47 -7.30
CA VAL A 346 8.82 1.05 -7.18
C VAL A 346 9.18 1.79 -8.46
N GLU A 347 9.33 3.10 -8.35
CA GLU A 347 9.78 4.00 -9.41
C GLU A 347 10.70 5.07 -8.78
N ASN A 348 10.43 6.37 -8.99
CA ASN A 348 11.07 7.48 -8.27
C ASN A 348 10.58 7.61 -6.81
N ALA A 349 9.57 6.83 -6.45
CA ALA A 349 9.01 6.65 -5.12
C ALA A 349 8.70 5.15 -4.91
N PHE A 350 8.47 4.74 -3.68
CA PHE A 350 7.87 3.43 -3.39
C PHE A 350 6.54 3.58 -2.68
N GLY A 351 5.59 2.69 -2.98
CA GLY A 351 4.26 2.80 -2.40
C GLY A 351 3.31 1.72 -2.90
N HIS A 352 2.02 1.92 -2.65
CA HIS A 352 0.98 1.08 -3.20
C HIS A 352 -0.37 1.82 -3.22
N GLY A 353 -1.15 1.62 -4.28
CA GLY A 353 -2.54 2.06 -4.36
C GLY A 353 -3.55 1.05 -3.80
N GLY A 354 -4.77 1.51 -3.54
CA GLY A 354 -5.92 0.72 -3.10
C GLY A 354 -7.17 1.11 -3.87
N SER A 355 -7.88 0.12 -4.41
CA SER A 355 -8.95 0.35 -5.40
C SER A 355 -10.16 1.17 -4.91
N ASP A 356 -10.33 1.34 -3.59
CA ASP A 356 -11.36 2.23 -3.02
C ASP A 356 -10.91 3.71 -2.97
N GLY A 357 -9.82 4.06 -3.66
CA GLY A 357 -9.32 5.43 -3.79
C GLY A 357 -8.31 5.82 -2.72
N THR A 358 -7.48 4.87 -2.30
CA THR A 358 -6.41 5.14 -1.32
C THR A 358 -5.06 4.98 -2.00
N ILE A 359 -4.09 5.83 -1.65
CA ILE A 359 -2.71 5.65 -2.05
C ILE A 359 -1.77 6.13 -0.96
N GLY A 360 -0.67 5.41 -0.79
CA GLY A 360 0.42 5.82 0.07
C GLY A 360 1.77 5.53 -0.55
N PHE A 361 2.66 6.52 -0.53
CA PHE A 361 4.00 6.40 -1.08
C PHE A 361 5.00 7.26 -0.32
N ALA A 362 6.28 6.91 -0.46
CA ALA A 362 7.40 7.66 0.08
C ALA A 362 8.43 7.93 -1.01
N ILE A 363 9.08 9.09 -0.93
CA ILE A 363 10.14 9.55 -1.82
C ILE A 363 11.46 9.48 -1.03
N PRO A 364 12.27 8.41 -1.21
CA PRO A 364 13.41 8.16 -0.34
C PRO A 364 14.42 9.29 -0.25
N ASN A 365 14.81 9.84 -1.41
CA ASN A 365 15.84 10.87 -1.48
C ASN A 365 15.41 12.22 -0.87
N GLU A 366 14.10 12.44 -0.72
CA GLU A 366 13.54 13.68 -0.18
C GLU A 366 13.05 13.50 1.27
N ASN A 367 13.05 12.27 1.82
CA ASN A 367 12.46 11.92 3.11
C ASN A 367 10.99 12.36 3.25
N ILE A 368 10.21 12.17 2.19
CA ILE A 368 8.81 12.55 2.12
C ILE A 368 7.93 11.31 2.14
N ILE A 369 6.82 11.40 2.88
CA ILE A 369 5.74 10.42 2.90
C ILE A 369 4.45 11.15 2.54
N VAL A 370 3.69 10.61 1.58
CA VAL A 370 2.40 11.16 1.16
C VAL A 370 1.34 10.08 1.18
N LEU A 371 0.21 10.40 1.80
CA LEU A 371 -1.01 9.60 1.77
C LEU A 371 -2.13 10.46 1.22
N TYR A 372 -2.82 9.96 0.19
CA TYR A 372 -4.07 10.54 -0.30
C TYR A 372 -5.16 9.48 -0.23
N PHE A 373 -6.07 9.65 0.73
CA PHE A 373 -7.13 8.68 1.02
C PHE A 373 -8.48 9.29 0.70
N THR A 374 -9.12 8.83 -0.37
CA THR A 374 -10.55 8.97 -0.60
C THR A 374 -11.24 7.62 -0.39
N GLN A 375 -12.56 7.67 -0.35
CA GLN A 375 -13.47 6.52 -0.30
C GLN A 375 -14.34 6.44 -1.56
N SER A 376 -13.93 7.19 -2.59
CA SER A 376 -14.54 7.27 -3.91
C SER A 376 -13.77 6.32 -4.82
N ARG A 377 -14.32 5.12 -5.04
CA ARG A 377 -13.65 4.02 -5.75
C ARG A 377 -13.22 4.45 -7.16
N SER A 378 -11.92 4.62 -7.35
CA SER A 378 -11.21 4.87 -8.60
C SER A 378 -9.71 4.94 -8.28
N THR A 379 -8.84 4.77 -9.27
CA THR A 379 -7.41 5.10 -9.16
C THR A 379 -7.05 6.43 -9.81
N HIS A 380 -7.98 7.07 -10.53
CA HIS A 380 -7.65 8.27 -11.31
C HIS A 380 -7.13 9.42 -10.44
N THR A 381 -7.87 9.81 -9.40
CA THR A 381 -7.46 10.91 -8.53
C THR A 381 -6.22 10.58 -7.72
N THR A 382 -6.02 9.31 -7.34
CA THR A 382 -4.80 8.88 -6.65
C THR A 382 -3.56 9.01 -7.54
N GLU A 383 -3.66 8.63 -8.82
CA GLU A 383 -2.56 8.80 -9.79
C GLU A 383 -2.29 10.28 -10.11
N VAL A 384 -3.34 11.11 -10.21
CA VAL A 384 -3.19 12.56 -10.43
C VAL A 384 -2.44 13.19 -9.26
N VAL A 385 -2.85 12.92 -8.01
CA VAL A 385 -2.18 13.45 -6.82
C VAL A 385 -0.73 12.98 -6.75
N LYS A 386 -0.47 11.68 -6.95
CA LYS A 386 0.91 11.15 -6.98
C LYS A 386 1.76 11.85 -8.04
N SER A 387 1.24 12.02 -9.25
CA SER A 387 1.94 12.67 -10.36
C SER A 387 2.28 14.13 -10.06
N MET A 388 1.32 14.90 -9.52
CA MET A 388 1.54 16.29 -9.14
C MET A 388 2.57 16.42 -8.02
N VAL A 389 2.52 15.54 -7.00
CA VAL A 389 3.54 15.53 -5.94
C VAL A 389 4.92 15.25 -6.53
N LEU A 390 5.07 14.21 -7.35
CA LEU A 390 6.37 13.89 -7.96
C LEU A 390 6.88 15.05 -8.83
N GLU A 391 6.01 15.78 -9.50
CA GLU A 391 6.36 16.97 -10.29
C GLU A 391 6.96 18.10 -9.43
N GLU A 392 6.41 18.37 -8.24
CA GLU A 392 6.93 19.38 -7.30
C GLU A 392 8.37 19.08 -6.82
N PHE A 393 8.79 17.82 -6.90
CA PHE A 393 10.16 17.38 -6.60
C PHE A 393 11.01 17.12 -7.85
N GLY A 394 10.51 17.41 -9.05
CA GLY A 394 11.22 17.16 -10.30
C GLY A 394 11.42 15.67 -10.62
N LEU A 395 10.58 14.82 -10.07
CA LEU A 395 10.60 13.35 -10.18
C LEU A 395 9.50 12.81 -11.10
N SER A 396 8.69 13.66 -11.73
CA SER A 396 7.71 13.22 -12.71
C SER A 396 8.40 12.66 -13.95
N THR A 397 7.93 11.50 -14.41
CA THR A 397 8.35 10.85 -15.65
C THR A 397 7.49 11.25 -16.84
N ALA A 398 6.38 11.97 -16.61
CA ALA A 398 5.41 12.30 -17.64
C ALA A 398 6.04 13.14 -18.76
N VAL A 399 5.89 12.66 -19.99
CA VAL A 399 6.37 13.38 -21.17
C VAL A 399 5.40 14.51 -21.49
N ARG A 400 5.88 15.76 -21.40
CA ARG A 400 5.07 16.91 -21.79
C ARG A 400 4.99 17.03 -23.30
N HIS A 401 3.76 17.04 -23.82
CA HIS A 401 3.47 17.30 -25.23
C HIS A 401 2.93 18.71 -25.42
N ALA A 402 3.22 19.30 -26.59
CA ALA A 402 2.63 20.58 -26.97
C ALA A 402 1.25 20.35 -27.58
N ILE A 403 0.26 21.14 -27.16
CA ILE A 403 -1.08 21.11 -27.77
C ILE A 403 -0.98 21.60 -29.21
N VAL A 404 -1.54 20.82 -30.13
CA VAL A 404 -1.62 21.14 -31.56
C VAL A 404 -3.07 21.36 -31.95
N ASN A 405 -3.35 22.47 -32.63
CA ASN A 405 -4.69 22.71 -33.18
C ASN A 405 -4.97 21.71 -34.30
N VAL A 406 -6.00 20.89 -34.12
CA VAL A 406 -6.53 19.96 -35.12
C VAL A 406 -8.00 20.31 -35.42
N ASP A 407 -8.53 19.85 -36.55
CA ASP A 407 -9.94 20.01 -36.87
C ASP A 407 -10.79 19.13 -35.93
N PRO A 408 -11.66 19.67 -35.06
CA PRO A 408 -12.43 18.87 -34.11
C PRO A 408 -13.38 17.86 -34.76
N SER A 409 -13.69 18.02 -36.06
CA SER A 409 -14.54 17.05 -36.78
C SER A 409 -13.93 15.65 -36.82
N ILE A 410 -12.60 15.50 -36.67
CA ILE A 410 -11.93 14.20 -36.63
C ILE A 410 -12.30 13.39 -35.38
N TYR A 411 -12.76 14.04 -34.30
CA TYR A 411 -13.07 13.34 -33.04
C TYR A 411 -14.24 12.37 -33.19
N GLN A 412 -15.17 12.64 -34.11
CA GLN A 412 -16.29 11.73 -34.39
C GLN A 412 -15.81 10.38 -34.92
N ASP A 413 -14.66 10.32 -35.61
CA ASP A 413 -14.08 9.06 -36.07
C ASP A 413 -13.51 8.23 -34.91
N TYR A 414 -13.19 8.87 -33.78
CA TYR A 414 -12.62 8.26 -32.58
C TYR A 414 -13.68 7.85 -31.56
N VAL A 415 -14.84 8.52 -31.52
CA VAL A 415 -15.94 8.17 -30.62
C VAL A 415 -16.35 6.70 -30.76
N GLY A 416 -16.58 6.03 -29.64
CA GLY A 416 -17.00 4.63 -29.58
C GLY A 416 -16.40 3.86 -28.41
N LYS A 417 -16.65 2.56 -28.38
CA LYS A 417 -16.11 1.66 -27.34
C LYS A 417 -14.92 0.87 -27.84
N TYR A 418 -13.93 0.71 -26.96
CA TYR A 418 -12.68 0.02 -27.23
C TYR A 418 -12.48 -1.09 -26.20
N GLN A 419 -12.20 -2.31 -26.67
CA GLN A 419 -11.85 -3.45 -25.84
C GLN A 419 -10.37 -3.39 -25.49
N HIS A 420 -10.06 -3.01 -24.27
CA HIS A 420 -8.74 -3.19 -23.64
C HIS A 420 -8.66 -4.61 -23.02
N PRO A 421 -7.48 -5.23 -22.81
CA PRO A 421 -7.40 -6.58 -22.26
C PRO A 421 -8.15 -6.81 -20.95
N GLN A 422 -8.30 -5.76 -20.12
CA GLN A 422 -8.91 -5.86 -18.79
C GLN A 422 -10.29 -5.20 -18.67
N ILE A 423 -10.57 -4.17 -19.48
CA ILE A 423 -11.77 -3.33 -19.34
C ILE A 423 -12.29 -2.87 -20.69
N ILE A 424 -13.52 -2.36 -20.72
CA ILE A 424 -14.02 -1.62 -21.87
C ILE A 424 -13.81 -0.14 -21.60
N LEU A 425 -13.20 0.54 -22.58
CA LEU A 425 -12.98 1.97 -22.60
C LEU A 425 -14.01 2.63 -23.51
N GLU A 426 -14.39 3.86 -23.19
CA GLU A 426 -15.29 4.64 -24.03
C GLU A 426 -14.64 5.98 -24.38
N ILE A 427 -14.52 6.25 -25.67
CA ILE A 427 -14.09 7.55 -26.18
C ILE A 427 -15.34 8.36 -26.50
N THR A 428 -15.42 9.56 -25.94
CA THR A 428 -16.52 10.51 -26.18
C THR A 428 -15.99 11.87 -26.61
N SER A 429 -16.88 12.72 -27.12
CA SER A 429 -16.54 14.10 -27.51
C SER A 429 -17.74 15.01 -27.30
N ASP A 430 -17.49 16.25 -26.88
CA ASP A 430 -18.48 17.34 -26.82
C ASP A 430 -18.52 18.18 -28.12
N GLY A 431 -17.71 17.82 -29.12
CA GLY A 431 -17.55 18.54 -30.39
C GLY A 431 -16.33 19.47 -30.43
N GLU A 432 -15.70 19.76 -29.30
CA GLU A 432 -14.48 20.59 -29.20
C GLU A 432 -13.32 19.85 -28.54
N HIS A 433 -13.62 18.83 -27.73
CA HIS A 433 -12.66 18.07 -26.94
C HIS A 433 -12.89 16.57 -27.09
N LEU A 434 -11.84 15.80 -26.77
CA LEU A 434 -11.88 14.34 -26.74
C LEU A 434 -11.73 13.86 -25.30
N TYR A 435 -12.56 12.90 -24.90
CA TYR A 435 -12.56 12.36 -23.56
C TYR A 435 -12.41 10.84 -23.56
N LEU A 436 -11.64 10.33 -22.62
CA LEU A 436 -11.58 8.91 -22.28
C LEU A 436 -12.40 8.67 -21.01
N LYS A 437 -13.21 7.61 -21.02
CA LYS A 437 -13.98 7.16 -19.87
C LYS A 437 -13.69 5.68 -19.60
N THR A 438 -13.33 5.37 -18.36
CA THR A 438 -13.31 3.99 -17.85
C THR A 438 -14.60 3.73 -17.05
N PRO A 439 -14.90 2.46 -16.68
CA PRO A 439 -16.11 2.15 -15.90
C PRO A 439 -16.21 2.88 -14.55
N ASP A 440 -15.08 3.33 -14.00
CA ASP A 440 -14.95 3.90 -12.66
C ASP A 440 -14.50 5.37 -12.63
N THR A 441 -14.44 6.07 -13.78
CA THR A 441 -14.04 7.49 -13.85
C THR A 441 -15.10 8.38 -14.51
N SER A 442 -14.95 9.70 -14.30
CA SER A 442 -15.50 10.74 -15.16
C SER A 442 -14.86 10.72 -16.55
N ASN A 443 -15.35 11.63 -17.40
CA ASN A 443 -14.67 12.02 -18.62
C ASN A 443 -13.29 12.62 -18.30
N GLN A 444 -12.25 11.91 -18.70
CA GLN A 444 -10.86 12.39 -18.63
C GLN A 444 -10.54 13.11 -19.94
N LEU A 445 -10.12 14.38 -19.86
CA LEU A 445 -9.82 15.20 -21.02
C LEU A 445 -8.46 14.84 -21.63
N PHE A 446 -8.43 14.67 -22.95
CA PHE A 446 -7.21 14.41 -23.72
C PHE A 446 -6.98 15.51 -24.76
N TYR A 447 -5.74 15.99 -24.83
CA TYR A 447 -5.34 17.06 -25.73
C TYR A 447 -4.61 16.50 -26.97
N PRO A 448 -4.86 17.05 -28.17
CA PRO A 448 -4.18 16.63 -29.39
C PRO A 448 -2.72 17.10 -29.43
N ALA A 449 -1.77 16.21 -29.79
CA ALA A 449 -0.44 16.58 -30.27
C ALA A 449 -0.24 16.31 -31.77
N SER A 450 -1.11 15.51 -32.38
CA SER A 450 -1.31 15.38 -33.83
C SER A 450 -2.78 15.01 -34.11
N GLU A 451 -3.13 14.73 -35.37
CA GLU A 451 -4.49 14.28 -35.72
C GLU A 451 -4.87 12.94 -35.09
N ASP A 452 -3.90 12.08 -34.78
CA ASP A 452 -4.07 10.71 -34.28
C ASP A 452 -3.43 10.46 -32.91
N PHE A 453 -2.61 11.38 -32.40
CA PHE A 453 -1.94 11.27 -31.11
C PHE A 453 -2.49 12.29 -30.11
N PHE A 454 -2.93 11.80 -28.96
CA PHE A 454 -3.52 12.57 -27.88
C PHE A 454 -2.83 12.24 -26.56
N PHE A 455 -2.81 13.19 -25.61
CA PHE A 455 -2.16 13.01 -24.31
C PHE A 455 -3.00 13.59 -23.18
N HIS A 456 -2.88 13.00 -21.99
CA HIS A 456 -3.42 13.55 -20.76
C HIS A 456 -2.47 14.64 -20.23
N GLU A 457 -3.02 15.74 -19.67
CA GLU A 457 -2.19 16.89 -19.25
C GLU A 457 -1.30 16.61 -18.04
N ILE A 458 -1.82 15.84 -17.07
CA ILE A 458 -1.10 15.50 -15.83
C ILE A 458 -0.46 14.10 -15.89
N LEU A 459 -1.24 13.07 -16.22
CA LEU A 459 -0.80 11.68 -16.24
C LEU A 459 0.05 11.35 -17.47
N ASP A 460 1.02 10.45 -17.32
CA ASP A 460 1.79 9.87 -18.42
C ASP A 460 0.95 8.84 -19.19
N ILE A 461 -0.13 9.32 -19.80
CA ILE A 461 -1.05 8.51 -20.62
C ILE A 461 -1.22 9.20 -21.97
N GLN A 462 -0.96 8.46 -23.05
CA GLN A 462 -1.17 8.92 -24.42
C GLN A 462 -1.99 7.90 -25.21
N LEU A 463 -2.73 8.39 -26.19
CA LEU A 463 -3.60 7.61 -27.08
C LEU A 463 -3.16 7.83 -28.52
N THR A 464 -2.79 6.76 -29.21
CA THR A 464 -2.53 6.77 -30.66
C THR A 464 -3.64 6.00 -31.38
N PHE A 465 -4.50 6.69 -32.13
CA PHE A 465 -5.59 6.04 -32.85
C PHE A 465 -5.08 5.31 -34.11
N ILE A 466 -5.49 4.04 -34.26
CA ILE A 466 -5.14 3.21 -35.40
C ILE A 466 -6.26 3.29 -36.44
N LYS A 467 -5.90 3.59 -37.69
CA LYS A 467 -6.81 3.62 -38.85
C LYS A 467 -6.46 2.50 -39.84
N ASP A 468 -7.47 1.99 -40.54
CA ASP A 468 -7.28 1.07 -41.67
C ASP A 468 -6.89 1.80 -42.97
N ASP A 469 -6.64 1.04 -44.05
CA ASP A 469 -6.30 1.56 -45.38
C ASP A 469 -7.39 2.47 -46.00
N HIS A 470 -8.60 2.48 -45.43
CA HIS A 470 -9.71 3.32 -45.83
C HIS A 470 -9.88 4.55 -44.92
N GLY A 471 -8.98 4.76 -43.96
CA GLY A 471 -9.01 5.87 -43.02
C GLY A 471 -9.98 5.70 -41.86
N LYS A 472 -10.57 4.52 -41.68
CA LYS A 472 -11.52 4.25 -40.59
C LYS A 472 -10.77 3.82 -39.33
N THR A 473 -11.09 4.43 -38.19
CA THR A 473 -10.53 4.04 -36.89
C THR A 473 -10.93 2.60 -36.51
N THR A 474 -9.94 1.74 -36.29
CA THR A 474 -10.10 0.33 -35.92
C THR A 474 -9.70 0.03 -34.47
N GLY A 475 -8.93 0.92 -33.84
CA GLY A 475 -8.45 0.73 -32.48
C GLY A 475 -7.61 1.92 -32.01
N MET A 476 -6.94 1.75 -30.89
CA MET A 476 -5.93 2.69 -30.40
C MET A 476 -4.83 1.93 -29.65
N ILE A 477 -3.64 2.51 -29.61
CA ILE A 477 -2.57 2.14 -28.68
C ILE A 477 -2.62 3.12 -27.52
N ILE A 478 -2.66 2.57 -26.32
CA ILE A 478 -2.53 3.33 -25.08
C ILE A 478 -1.08 3.21 -24.63
N HIS A 479 -0.41 4.34 -24.53
CA HIS A 479 0.94 4.45 -23.99
C HIS A 479 0.78 4.90 -22.54
N GLN A 480 1.20 4.08 -21.57
CA GLN A 480 1.10 4.42 -20.16
C GLN A 480 2.33 3.96 -19.40
N ASN A 481 3.00 4.88 -18.70
CA ASN A 481 4.19 4.61 -17.89
C ASN A 481 5.28 3.80 -18.64
N GLY A 482 5.45 4.09 -19.94
CA GLY A 482 6.40 3.41 -20.82
C GLY A 482 5.97 2.02 -21.34
N GLU A 483 4.73 1.59 -21.09
CA GLU A 483 4.15 0.37 -21.63
C GLU A 483 3.08 0.68 -22.68
N ASP A 484 3.02 -0.16 -23.73
CA ASP A 484 2.06 -0.03 -24.81
C ASP A 484 1.00 -1.13 -24.71
N THR A 485 -0.28 -0.73 -24.70
CA THR A 485 -1.40 -1.68 -24.76
C THR A 485 -2.37 -1.34 -25.88
N GLU A 486 -2.70 -2.32 -26.70
CA GLU A 486 -3.67 -2.17 -27.77
C GLU A 486 -5.11 -2.31 -27.25
N ALA A 487 -6.00 -1.42 -27.70
CA ALA A 487 -7.43 -1.49 -27.48
C ALA A 487 -8.19 -1.49 -28.81
N VAL A 488 -8.96 -2.54 -29.06
CA VAL A 488 -9.65 -2.75 -30.35
C VAL A 488 -11.02 -2.08 -30.32
N LYS A 489 -11.38 -1.31 -31.36
CA LYS A 489 -12.69 -0.66 -31.44
C LYS A 489 -13.80 -1.72 -31.68
N ILE A 490 -14.77 -1.79 -30.77
CA ILE A 490 -15.85 -2.80 -30.78
C ILE A 490 -17.25 -2.22 -31.03
N GLN A 491 -17.42 -0.90 -30.91
CA GLN A 491 -18.69 -0.22 -31.20
C GLN A 491 -18.42 1.16 -31.80
N GLN A 492 -19.18 1.51 -32.84
CA GLN A 492 -19.20 2.85 -33.46
C GLN A 492 -20.32 3.70 -32.88
#